data_AF-A0A523KLR9-F1
#
_entry.id   AF-A0A523KLR9-F1
#
_cell.length_a   1.000
_cell.length_b   1.000
_cell.length_c   1.000
_cell.angle_alpha   90.00
_cell.angle_beta   90.00
_cell.angle_gamma   90.00
#
_symmetry.space_group_name_H-M   'P 1'
#
loop_
_entity.id
_entity.type
_entity.pdbx_description
1 polymer ?
#
loop_
_entity_poly.entity_id
_entity_poly.type
_entity_poly.pdbx_seq_one_letter_code
_entity_poly.pdbx_strand_id
1 'polypeptide(L)'
;ELDVLALAFHVDYWDYLGWKDRFGSPRYTSRQRQLGSNNNQRTIYTPEFFVDGKEARGTRNVLDKIRSANKQQAQIQLKLSISKSSNALQIELESVTPDAVDKPLRHRYFVYENQLMSDVTRGENSGERLFHQQVVRYMSPEIDLKDNNRHKITINPEWRLDNIGVAALVTEPGNENYIQVVHSTITALLDQ
;
A
#
# COMPACT_ATOMS: atom_id res chain seq x y z
N GLU A 1 19.54 9.06 -3.74
CA GLU A 1 18.07 9.03 -3.95
C GLU A 1 17.46 8.13 -2.89
N LEU A 2 16.25 8.42 -2.40
CA LEU A 2 15.56 7.51 -1.47
C LEU A 2 14.75 6.53 -2.30
N ASP A 3 14.91 5.24 -2.04
CA ASP A 3 14.12 4.20 -2.68
C ASP A 3 12.91 3.89 -1.81
N VAL A 4 11.72 4.26 -2.28
CA VAL A 4 10.49 4.17 -1.49
C VAL A 4 9.26 3.96 -2.36
N LEU A 5 8.45 2.98 -1.97
CA LEU A 5 7.04 2.93 -2.36
C LEU A 5 6.21 3.62 -1.26
N ALA A 6 5.68 4.80 -1.56
CA ALA A 6 4.67 5.43 -0.72
C ALA A 6 3.26 4.97 -1.15
N LEU A 7 2.39 4.73 -0.18
CA LEU A 7 1.00 4.33 -0.41
C LEU A 7 0.08 5.18 0.47
N ALA A 8 -0.88 5.87 -0.15
CA ALA A 8 -1.85 6.71 0.54
C ALA A 8 -3.12 5.91 0.84
N PHE A 9 -3.36 5.65 2.13
CA PHE A 9 -4.55 4.95 2.62
C PHE A 9 -5.56 5.95 3.17
N HIS A 10 -6.64 6.20 2.44
CA HIS A 10 -7.67 7.15 2.85
C HIS A 10 -8.61 6.52 3.88
N VAL A 11 -8.56 7.02 5.10
CA VAL A 11 -9.42 6.59 6.21
C VAL A 11 -10.83 7.15 6.06
N ASP A 12 -11.83 6.49 6.64
CA ASP A 12 -13.23 6.88 6.53
C ASP A 12 -13.76 7.68 7.74
N TYR A 13 -13.01 7.75 8.84
CA TYR A 13 -13.52 8.35 10.08
C TYR A 13 -13.60 9.88 10.06
N TRP A 14 -13.35 10.54 8.93
CA TRP A 14 -13.63 11.97 8.73
C TRP A 14 -14.95 12.25 8.00
N ASP A 15 -15.63 11.21 7.49
CA ASP A 15 -16.88 11.35 6.74
C ASP A 15 -17.99 12.06 7.55
N TYR A 16 -17.90 12.05 8.89
CA TYR A 16 -18.84 12.75 9.78
C TYR A 16 -18.83 14.28 9.61
N LEU A 17 -17.80 14.86 8.98
CA LEU A 17 -17.74 16.29 8.65
C LEU A 17 -18.66 16.69 7.47
N GLY A 18 -19.42 15.74 6.92
CA GLY A 18 -20.44 16.00 5.90
C GLY A 18 -19.92 15.97 4.46
N TRP A 19 -18.63 15.72 4.26
CA TRP A 19 -18.06 15.39 2.95
C TRP A 19 -17.44 14.00 3.05
N LYS A 20 -17.96 13.08 2.22
CA LYS A 20 -17.49 11.70 2.15
C LYS A 20 -16.35 11.61 1.15
N ASP A 21 -15.18 11.19 1.61
CA ASP A 21 -14.05 10.95 0.72
C ASP A 21 -14.33 9.69 -0.12
N ARG A 22 -14.34 9.84 -1.45
CA ARG A 22 -14.58 8.72 -2.39
C ARG A 22 -13.50 7.63 -2.32
N PHE A 23 -12.33 7.94 -1.78
CA PHE A 23 -11.24 6.99 -1.58
C PHE A 23 -11.23 6.41 -0.15
N GLY A 24 -12.02 7.00 0.76
CA GLY A 24 -12.16 6.58 2.15
C GLY A 24 -12.69 5.15 2.26
N SER A 25 -12.09 4.36 3.16
CA SER A 25 -12.53 2.97 3.40
C SER A 25 -12.41 2.55 4.86
N PRO A 26 -13.43 1.88 5.43
CA PRO A 26 -13.33 1.27 6.75
C PRO A 26 -12.19 0.25 6.86
N ARG A 27 -11.82 -0.39 5.74
CA ARG A 27 -10.70 -1.35 5.71
C ARG A 27 -9.36 -0.64 5.95
N TYR A 28 -9.20 0.58 5.46
CA TYR A 28 -7.98 1.38 5.64
C TYR A 28 -7.91 1.96 7.05
N THR A 29 -9.05 2.38 7.61
CA THR A 29 -9.17 2.73 9.03
C THR A 29 -8.82 1.54 9.94
N SER A 30 -9.35 0.35 9.63
CA SER A 30 -9.03 -0.87 10.39
C SER A 30 -7.54 -1.20 10.33
N ARG A 31 -6.93 -1.03 9.15
CA ARG A 31 -5.49 -1.22 8.96
C ARG A 31 -4.68 -0.22 9.78
N GLN A 32 -5.05 1.05 9.82
CA GLN A 32 -4.38 2.06 10.65
C GLN A 32 -4.50 1.73 12.14
N ARG A 33 -5.66 1.26 12.61
CA ARG A 33 -5.82 0.80 14.00
C ARG A 33 -4.90 -0.36 14.35
N GLN A 34 -4.72 -1.31 13.43
CA GLN A 34 -3.78 -2.42 13.62
C GLN A 34 -2.33 -1.91 13.71
N LEU A 35 -1.92 -1.03 12.79
CA LEU A 35 -0.62 -0.37 12.87
C LEU A 35 -0.43 0.41 14.18
N GLY A 36 -1.46 1.12 14.62
CA GLY A 36 -1.47 1.84 15.90
C GLY A 36 -1.25 0.92 17.09
N SER A 37 -1.98 -0.21 17.12
CA SER A 37 -1.78 -1.24 18.14
C SER A 37 -0.35 -1.79 18.15
N ASN A 38 0.21 -2.08 16.97
CA ASN A 38 1.57 -2.62 16.84
C ASN A 38 2.65 -1.63 17.28
N ASN A 39 2.34 -0.33 17.23
CA ASN A 39 3.19 0.76 17.69
C ASN A 39 2.84 1.25 19.10
N ASN A 40 2.00 0.50 19.85
CA ASN A 40 1.54 0.84 21.21
C ASN A 40 0.89 2.23 21.31
N GLN A 41 0.27 2.69 20.23
CA GLN A 41 -0.42 3.97 20.19
C GLN A 41 -1.79 3.85 20.87
N ARG A 42 -2.13 4.86 21.67
CA ARG A 42 -3.46 4.94 22.30
C ARG A 42 -4.54 5.46 21.35
N THR A 43 -4.14 6.26 20.36
CA THR A 43 -5.04 6.91 19.40
C THR A 43 -4.38 6.95 18.02
N ILE A 44 -5.18 6.79 16.98
CA ILE A 44 -4.79 7.05 15.57
C ILE A 44 -5.08 8.51 15.22
N TYR A 45 -4.39 9.04 14.21
CA TYR A 45 -4.56 10.43 13.77
C TYR A 45 -4.26 10.58 12.28
N THR A 46 -4.52 11.76 11.69
CA THR A 46 -4.09 12.06 10.31
C THR A 46 -3.56 13.49 10.20
N PRO A 47 -2.56 13.75 9.34
CA PRO A 47 -1.78 12.74 8.62
C PRO A 47 -0.90 11.92 9.59
N GLU A 48 -0.79 10.62 9.34
CA GLU A 48 0.04 9.70 10.11
C GLU A 48 0.84 8.82 9.16
N PHE A 49 2.13 8.65 9.46
CA PHE A 49 3.07 7.94 8.58
C PHE A 49 3.65 6.72 9.28
N PHE A 50 3.78 5.65 8.51
CA PHE A 50 4.44 4.42 8.93
C PHE A 50 5.50 4.06 7.91
N VAL A 51 6.74 3.84 8.36
CA VAL A 51 7.84 3.34 7.53
C VAL A 51 8.08 1.89 7.95
N ASP A 52 7.86 0.96 7.02
CA ASP A 52 7.91 -0.48 7.27
C ASP A 52 7.09 -0.93 8.49
N GLY A 53 5.90 -0.35 8.65
CA GLY A 53 4.99 -0.66 9.75
C GLY A 53 5.30 0.06 11.06
N LYS A 54 6.41 0.82 11.15
CA LYS A 54 6.80 1.59 12.33
C LYS A 54 6.33 3.04 12.22
N GLU A 55 5.63 3.53 13.23
CA GLU A 55 5.15 4.91 13.26
C GLU A 55 6.33 5.90 13.14
N ALA A 56 6.11 6.97 12.40
CA ALA A 56 7.08 7.98 12.11
C ALA A 56 6.44 9.37 12.14
N ARG A 57 6.53 10.05 13.29
CA ARG A 57 6.08 11.45 13.41
C ARG A 57 7.12 12.47 12.94
N GLY A 58 6.70 13.35 12.03
CA GLY A 58 7.48 14.49 11.55
C GLY A 58 8.50 14.12 10.46
N THR A 59 8.72 15.05 9.53
CA THR A 59 9.49 14.81 8.30
C THR A 59 10.88 14.25 8.54
N ARG A 60 11.62 14.75 9.55
CA ARG A 60 12.96 14.25 9.87
C ARG A 60 12.96 12.77 10.23
N ASN A 61 12.04 12.35 11.10
CA ASN A 61 11.95 10.96 11.56
C ASN A 61 11.53 10.01 10.43
N VAL A 62 10.60 10.45 9.56
CA VAL A 62 10.21 9.70 8.34
C VAL A 62 11.45 9.46 7.47
N LEU A 63 12.20 10.52 7.14
CA LEU A 63 13.39 10.42 6.29
C LEU A 63 14.49 9.55 6.93
N ASP A 64 14.71 9.67 8.23
CA ASP A 64 15.73 8.89 8.93
C ASP A 64 15.37 7.40 8.98
N LYS A 65 14.09 7.04 9.12
CA LYS A 65 13.62 5.65 9.03
C LYS A 65 13.75 5.09 7.62
N ILE A 66 13.37 5.85 6.58
CA ILE A 66 13.53 5.41 5.17
C ILE A 66 15.01 5.14 4.87
N ARG A 67 15.91 6.06 5.25
CA ARG A 67 17.36 5.87 5.07
C ARG A 67 17.88 4.65 5.82
N SER A 68 17.33 4.35 6.99
CA SER A 68 17.73 3.18 7.77
C SER A 68 17.25 1.89 7.12
N ALA A 69 16.01 1.89 6.59
CA ALA A 69 15.45 0.77 5.85
C ALA A 69 16.21 0.48 4.55
N ASN A 70 16.53 1.51 3.75
CA ASN A 70 17.28 1.35 2.49
C ASN A 70 18.72 0.83 2.67
N LYS A 71 19.25 0.81 3.91
CA LYS A 71 20.56 0.18 4.20
C LYS A 71 20.44 -1.33 4.45
N GLN A 72 19.23 -1.85 4.64
CA GLN A 72 19.00 -3.27 4.86
C GLN A 72 19.00 -4.01 3.52
N GLN A 73 19.64 -5.18 3.48
CA GLN A 73 19.68 -5.99 2.28
C GLN A 73 18.38 -6.79 2.14
N ALA A 74 17.80 -6.79 0.94
CA ALA A 74 16.68 -7.65 0.57
C ALA A 74 17.02 -9.12 0.86
N GLN A 75 16.17 -9.78 1.64
CA GLN A 75 16.36 -11.18 2.04
C GLN A 75 15.60 -12.13 1.13
N ILE A 76 14.61 -11.65 0.38
CA ILE A 76 13.72 -12.46 -0.45
C ILE A 76 13.94 -12.05 -1.89
N GLN A 77 14.03 -12.98 -2.83
CA GLN A 77 13.97 -12.60 -4.24
C GLN A 77 12.51 -12.59 -4.65
N LEU A 78 12.00 -11.42 -5.05
CA LEU A 78 10.61 -11.25 -5.45
C LEU A 78 10.56 -10.81 -6.92
N LYS A 79 9.70 -11.44 -7.70
CA LYS A 79 9.36 -11.00 -9.04
C LYS A 79 7.85 -10.94 -9.19
N LEU A 80 7.37 -9.77 -9.64
CA LEU A 80 5.95 -9.49 -9.84
C LEU A 80 5.67 -9.46 -11.34
N SER A 81 4.79 -10.33 -11.79
CA SER A 81 4.32 -10.39 -13.18
C SER A 81 2.83 -10.06 -13.22
N ILE A 82 2.41 -9.26 -14.21
CA ILE A 82 1.01 -8.85 -14.35
C ILE A 82 0.59 -9.02 -15.79
N SER A 83 -0.53 -9.68 -16.00
CA SER A 83 -1.22 -9.68 -17.28
C SER A 83 -2.63 -9.13 -17.13
N LYS A 84 -3.13 -8.51 -18.19
CA LYS A 84 -4.47 -7.94 -18.23
C LYS A 84 -5.38 -8.84 -19.07
N SER A 85 -6.52 -9.21 -18.50
CA SER A 85 -7.68 -9.71 -19.26
C SER A 85 -8.67 -8.56 -19.51
N SER A 86 -9.81 -8.85 -20.13
CA SER A 86 -10.82 -7.84 -20.48
C SER A 86 -11.24 -6.98 -19.27
N ASN A 87 -11.50 -7.60 -18.11
CA ASN A 87 -12.01 -6.92 -16.91
C ASN A 87 -11.21 -7.19 -15.62
N ALA A 88 -10.02 -7.79 -15.73
CA ALA A 88 -9.22 -8.12 -14.57
C ALA A 88 -7.72 -8.03 -14.84
N LEU A 89 -6.96 -7.83 -13.77
CA LEU A 89 -5.52 -8.05 -13.71
C LEU A 89 -5.27 -9.43 -13.11
N GLN A 90 -4.42 -10.22 -13.74
CA GLN A 90 -3.87 -11.45 -13.20
C GLN A 90 -2.48 -11.14 -12.67
N ILE A 91 -2.29 -11.33 -11.38
CA ILE A 91 -1.05 -11.06 -10.66
C ILE A 91 -0.38 -12.39 -10.35
N GLU A 92 0.92 -12.47 -10.59
CA GLU A 92 1.76 -13.58 -10.20
C GLU A 92 2.97 -13.05 -9.43
N LEU A 93 3.20 -13.64 -8.26
CA LEU A 93 4.34 -13.34 -7.40
C LEU A 93 5.21 -14.60 -7.30
N GLU A 94 6.36 -14.55 -7.95
CA GLU A 94 7.43 -15.53 -7.78
C GLU A 94 8.26 -15.11 -6.55
N SER A 95 8.61 -16.08 -5.69
CA SER A 95 9.34 -15.78 -4.46
C SER A 95 10.35 -16.87 -4.13
N VAL A 96 11.62 -16.48 -3.96
CA VAL A 96 12.68 -17.35 -3.45
C VAL A 96 13.12 -16.85 -2.08
N THR A 97 12.79 -17.61 -1.05
CA THR A 97 13.22 -17.37 0.34
C THR A 97 14.45 -18.22 0.65
N PRO A 98 15.55 -17.65 1.17
CA PRO A 98 16.67 -18.43 1.68
C PRO A 98 16.22 -19.39 2.78
N ASP A 99 16.87 -20.55 2.88
CA ASP A 99 16.57 -21.57 3.91
C ASP A 99 16.66 -21.04 5.35
N ALA A 100 17.38 -19.93 5.57
CA ALA A 100 17.51 -19.26 6.86
C ALA A 100 16.24 -18.50 7.32
N VAL A 101 15.23 -18.34 6.46
CA VAL A 101 13.94 -17.74 6.82
C VAL A 101 13.06 -18.82 7.47
N ASP A 102 13.26 -19.04 8.77
CA ASP A 102 12.60 -20.13 9.52
C ASP A 102 11.16 -19.78 9.97
N LYS A 103 10.63 -18.63 9.55
CA LYS A 103 9.30 -18.14 9.95
C LYS A 103 8.34 -18.11 8.77
N PRO A 104 7.06 -18.51 8.94
CA PRO A 104 6.06 -18.34 7.91
C PRO A 104 5.88 -16.85 7.60
N LEU A 105 5.97 -16.50 6.32
CA LEU A 105 5.75 -15.14 5.83
C LEU A 105 4.39 -15.00 5.18
N ARG A 106 3.91 -13.77 5.12
CA ARG A 106 2.62 -13.41 4.55
C ARG A 106 2.82 -12.29 3.54
N HIS A 107 1.86 -12.09 2.65
CA HIS A 107 1.87 -10.94 1.76
C HIS A 107 0.47 -10.41 1.46
N ARG A 108 0.43 -9.21 0.91
CA ARG A 108 -0.76 -8.58 0.33
C ARG A 108 -0.43 -7.96 -1.01
N TYR A 109 -1.41 -7.98 -1.90
CA TYR A 109 -1.40 -7.22 -3.15
C TYR A 109 -2.11 -5.89 -2.97
N PHE A 110 -1.54 -4.85 -3.57
CA PHE A 110 -2.10 -3.51 -3.58
C PHE A 110 -2.19 -3.00 -5.02
N VAL A 111 -3.27 -2.27 -5.30
CA VAL A 111 -3.37 -1.40 -6.48
C VAL A 111 -3.41 0.02 -5.98
N TYR A 112 -2.55 0.87 -6.51
CA TYR A 112 -2.54 2.30 -6.21
C TYR A 112 -2.65 3.13 -7.47
N GLU A 113 -3.25 4.31 -7.37
CA GLU A 113 -3.48 5.20 -8.51
C GLU A 113 -2.89 6.59 -8.25
N ASN A 114 -2.28 7.13 -9.30
CA ASN A 114 -1.67 8.46 -9.32
C ASN A 114 -2.58 9.49 -9.99
N GLN A 115 -2.23 10.77 -9.81
CA GLN A 115 -2.90 11.91 -10.46
C GLN A 115 -4.41 11.97 -10.22
N LEU A 116 -4.84 11.60 -9.02
CA LEU A 116 -6.22 11.73 -8.60
C LEU A 116 -6.48 13.12 -8.03
N MET A 117 -7.74 13.56 -8.10
CA MET A 117 -8.16 14.85 -7.57
C MET A 117 -9.44 14.70 -6.76
N SER A 118 -9.64 15.56 -5.77
CA SER A 118 -10.87 15.65 -5.00
C SER A 118 -11.28 17.11 -4.83
N ASP A 119 -12.51 17.44 -5.23
CA ASP A 119 -13.13 18.72 -4.90
C ASP A 119 -13.79 18.60 -3.53
N VAL A 120 -13.27 19.31 -2.53
CA VAL A 120 -13.72 19.21 -1.14
C VAL A 120 -14.86 20.20 -0.92
N THR A 121 -16.07 19.68 -0.65
CA THR A 121 -17.27 20.52 -0.60
C THR A 121 -17.70 20.92 0.82
N ARG A 122 -17.15 20.29 1.87
CA ARG A 122 -17.43 20.58 3.29
C ARG A 122 -16.23 20.23 4.17
N GLY A 123 -16.28 20.65 5.44
CA GLY A 123 -15.23 20.41 6.43
C GLY A 123 -14.15 21.49 6.40
N GLU A 124 -13.03 21.25 7.08
CA GLU A 124 -11.95 22.22 7.27
C GLU A 124 -11.29 22.66 5.96
N ASN A 125 -11.26 21.78 4.95
CA ASN A 125 -10.69 22.06 3.63
C ASN A 125 -11.75 22.46 2.58
N SER A 126 -12.93 22.90 3.01
CA SER A 126 -14.03 23.24 2.08
C SER A 126 -13.61 24.31 1.07
N GLY A 127 -13.86 24.05 -0.22
CA GLY A 127 -13.51 24.94 -1.32
C GLY A 127 -12.18 24.61 -1.99
N GLU A 128 -11.37 23.75 -1.38
CA GLU A 128 -10.09 23.33 -1.94
C GLU A 128 -10.23 22.19 -2.96
N ARG A 129 -9.32 22.19 -3.92
CA ARG A 129 -9.06 21.05 -4.81
C ARG A 129 -7.77 20.36 -4.37
N LEU A 130 -7.90 19.12 -3.89
CA LEU A 130 -6.77 18.33 -3.44
C LEU A 130 -6.27 17.43 -4.57
N PHE A 131 -4.94 17.30 -4.66
CA PHE A 131 -4.25 16.41 -5.61
C PHE A 131 -3.65 15.24 -4.84
N HIS A 132 -3.80 14.04 -5.37
CA HIS A 132 -3.39 12.81 -4.69
C HIS A 132 -2.48 11.97 -5.58
N GLN A 133 -1.50 11.34 -4.94
CA GLN A 133 -0.59 10.37 -5.54
C GLN A 133 -0.67 9.07 -4.76
N GLN A 134 -0.44 7.95 -5.45
CA GLN A 134 -0.34 6.61 -4.86
C GLN A 134 -1.52 6.25 -3.94
N VAL A 135 -2.74 6.69 -4.29
CA VAL A 135 -3.96 6.38 -3.53
C VAL A 135 -4.26 4.90 -3.67
N VAL A 136 -4.32 4.17 -2.57
CA VAL A 136 -4.62 2.74 -2.59
C VAL A 136 -6.08 2.53 -3.00
N ARG A 137 -6.28 1.94 -4.18
CA ARG A 137 -7.59 1.60 -4.75
C ARG A 137 -8.01 0.18 -4.45
N TYR A 138 -7.07 -0.70 -4.12
CA TYR A 138 -7.32 -2.09 -3.75
C TYR A 138 -6.27 -2.59 -2.76
N MET A 139 -6.72 -3.40 -1.80
CA MET A 139 -5.89 -4.16 -0.88
C MET A 139 -6.46 -5.57 -0.75
N SER A 140 -5.67 -6.60 -1.06
CA SER A 140 -6.08 -7.99 -0.88
C SER A 140 -6.20 -8.34 0.61
N PRO A 141 -6.91 -9.42 0.96
CA PRO A 141 -6.65 -10.12 2.22
C PRO A 141 -5.18 -10.49 2.35
N GLU A 142 -4.77 -10.81 3.58
CA GLU A 142 -3.44 -11.35 3.84
C GLU A 142 -3.39 -12.82 3.36
N ILE A 143 -2.31 -13.19 2.67
CA ILE A 143 -2.11 -14.49 2.02
C ILE A 143 -0.80 -15.09 2.53
N ASP A 144 -0.72 -16.42 2.64
CA ASP A 144 0.55 -17.11 2.86
C ASP A 144 1.49 -16.89 1.69
N LEU A 145 2.71 -16.41 1.98
CA LEU A 145 3.75 -16.32 0.98
C LEU A 145 4.20 -17.74 0.61
N LYS A 146 4.01 -18.10 -0.65
CA LYS A 146 4.43 -19.35 -1.28
C LYS A 146 4.95 -19.01 -2.66
N ASP A 147 5.90 -19.79 -3.15
CA ASP A 147 6.36 -19.58 -4.52
C ASP A 147 5.18 -19.70 -5.51
N ASN A 148 5.19 -18.83 -6.53
CA ASN A 148 4.16 -18.68 -7.56
C ASN A 148 2.75 -18.40 -7.03
N ASN A 149 2.60 -17.54 -6.02
CA ASN A 149 1.27 -17.08 -5.61
C ASN A 149 0.58 -16.34 -6.78
N ARG A 150 -0.68 -16.71 -7.07
CA ARG A 150 -1.51 -16.05 -8.10
C ARG A 150 -2.69 -15.32 -7.46
N HIS A 151 -3.07 -14.18 -8.02
CA HIS A 151 -4.21 -13.41 -7.55
C HIS A 151 -4.92 -12.66 -8.68
N LYS A 152 -6.26 -12.65 -8.65
CA LYS A 152 -7.08 -11.95 -9.63
C LYS A 152 -7.66 -10.69 -9.01
N ILE A 153 -7.46 -9.55 -9.67
CA ILE A 153 -8.03 -8.26 -9.27
C ILE A 153 -8.97 -7.78 -10.36
N THR A 154 -10.27 -7.68 -10.05
CA THR A 154 -11.24 -7.07 -10.97
C THR A 154 -10.93 -5.59 -11.14
N ILE A 155 -10.85 -5.13 -12.39
CA ILE A 155 -10.61 -3.73 -12.72
C ILE A 155 -11.88 -2.95 -12.40
N ASN A 156 -11.77 -1.93 -11.53
CA ASN A 156 -12.86 -0.99 -11.33
C ASN A 156 -12.92 -0.05 -12.56
N PRO A 157 -14.10 0.16 -13.18
CA PRO A 157 -14.27 1.06 -14.32
C PRO A 157 -13.81 2.50 -14.08
N GLU A 158 -13.75 2.95 -12.82
CA GLU A 158 -13.25 4.29 -12.47
C GLU A 158 -11.73 4.42 -12.49
N TRP A 159 -10.97 3.32 -12.58
CA TRP A 159 -9.52 3.35 -12.58
C TRP A 159 -8.99 3.81 -13.94
N ARG A 160 -8.05 4.76 -13.92
CA ARG A 160 -7.26 5.12 -15.09
C ARG A 160 -6.02 4.24 -15.12
N LEU A 161 -6.05 3.15 -15.90
CA LEU A 161 -5.00 2.12 -15.89
C LEU A 161 -3.58 2.68 -16.13
N ASP A 162 -3.43 3.73 -16.92
CA ASP A 162 -2.13 4.39 -17.16
C ASP A 162 -1.54 5.06 -15.90
N ASN A 163 -2.38 5.33 -14.90
CA ASN A 163 -1.99 5.91 -13.62
C ASN A 163 -1.83 4.86 -12.52
N ILE A 164 -2.06 3.58 -12.83
CA ILE A 164 -2.08 2.52 -11.83
C ILE A 164 -0.69 1.89 -11.69
N GLY A 165 -0.31 1.68 -10.43
CA GLY A 165 0.73 0.72 -10.08
C GLY A 165 0.18 -0.41 -9.22
N VAL A 166 0.92 -1.52 -9.23
CA VAL A 166 0.62 -2.69 -8.42
C VAL A 166 1.84 -3.05 -7.59
N ALA A 167 1.60 -3.42 -6.35
CA ALA A 167 2.64 -3.83 -5.42
C ALA A 167 2.27 -5.13 -4.70
N ALA A 168 3.28 -5.91 -4.36
CA ALA A 168 3.20 -6.98 -3.39
C ALA A 168 4.11 -6.65 -2.21
N LEU A 169 3.55 -6.58 -1.01
CA LEU A 169 4.29 -6.30 0.22
C LEU A 169 4.30 -7.56 1.08
N VAL A 170 5.50 -8.00 1.47
CA VAL A 170 5.72 -9.15 2.33
C VAL A 170 5.82 -8.69 3.79
N THR A 171 5.15 -9.42 4.68
CA THR A 171 5.09 -9.13 6.12
C THR A 171 5.37 -10.37 6.96
N GLU A 172 5.78 -10.12 8.21
CA GLU A 172 5.56 -11.11 9.27
C GLU A 172 4.05 -11.29 9.53
N PRO A 173 3.58 -12.48 9.95
CA PRO A 173 2.17 -12.72 10.22
C PRO A 173 1.58 -11.76 11.26
N GLY A 174 0.40 -11.21 10.96
CA GLY A 174 -0.42 -10.45 11.92
C GLY A 174 0.06 -9.04 12.30
N ASN A 175 1.24 -8.60 11.84
CA ASN A 175 1.89 -7.41 12.42
C ASN A 175 2.00 -6.21 11.47
N GLU A 176 1.52 -6.28 10.23
CA GLU A 176 1.69 -5.19 9.22
C GLU A 176 3.13 -4.63 9.21
N ASN A 177 4.10 -5.49 9.56
CA ASN A 177 5.53 -5.21 9.65
C ASN A 177 6.14 -5.66 8.33
N TYR A 178 6.54 -4.70 7.51
CA TYR A 178 6.95 -4.97 6.14
C TYR A 178 8.42 -5.35 6.08
N ILE A 179 8.71 -6.47 5.45
CA ILE A 179 10.07 -7.00 5.30
C ILE A 179 10.64 -6.59 3.95
N GLN A 180 9.81 -6.68 2.90
CA GLN A 180 10.21 -6.37 1.56
C GLN A 180 8.99 -6.04 0.69
N VAL A 181 9.23 -5.28 -0.37
CA VAL A 181 8.22 -4.92 -1.36
C VAL A 181 8.77 -5.15 -2.76
N VAL A 182 7.89 -5.54 -3.67
CA VAL A 182 8.09 -5.42 -5.12
C VAL A 182 6.91 -4.67 -5.70
N HIS A 183 7.15 -3.76 -6.62
CA HIS A 183 6.09 -3.03 -7.30
C HIS A 183 6.49 -2.68 -8.73
N SER A 184 5.49 -2.40 -9.55
CA SER A 184 5.70 -1.83 -10.87
C SER A 184 4.45 -1.09 -11.33
N THR A 185 4.59 -0.21 -12.32
CA THR A 185 3.45 0.42 -12.99
C THR A 185 2.83 -0.57 -13.96
N ILE A 186 1.51 -0.48 -14.18
CA ILE A 186 0.85 -1.37 -15.16
C ILE A 186 1.45 -1.18 -16.55
N THR A 187 1.73 0.06 -16.95
CA THR A 187 2.33 0.36 -18.26
C THR A 187 3.67 -0.36 -18.43
N ALA A 188 4.54 -0.33 -17.42
CA ALA A 188 5.84 -1.02 -17.47
C ALA A 188 5.73 -2.55 -17.50
N LEU A 189 4.57 -3.11 -17.12
CA LEU A 189 4.34 -4.56 -17.05
C LEU A 189 3.55 -5.11 -18.23
N LEU A 190 2.75 -4.30 -18.91
CA LEU A 190 2.04 -4.71 -20.13
C LEU A 190 2.91 -4.63 -21.39
N ASP A 191 4.03 -3.90 -21.32
CA ASP A 191 5.00 -3.77 -22.42
C ASP A 191 6.11 -4.85 -22.38
N GLN A 192 6.07 -5.79 -21.43
CA GLN A 192 6.97 -6.95 -21.30
C GLN A 192 6.29 -8.26 -21.74
#